data_AF-A0A5J4T666-F1
#
_entry.id   AF-A0A5J4T666-F1
#
_cell.length_a   1.000
_cell.length_b   1.000
_cell.length_c   1.000
_cell.angle_alpha   90.00
_cell.angle_beta   90.00
_cell.angle_gamma   90.00
#
_symmetry.space_group_name_H-M   'P 1'
#
loop_
_entity.id
_entity.type
_entity.pdbx_description
1 polymer ?
#
loop_
_entity_poly.entity_id
_entity_poly.type
_entity_poly.pdbx_seq_one_letter_code
_entity_poly.pdbx_strand_id
1 'polypeptide(L)'
;MIICLSHQQFDVSGTNYFVGTDGDDSKDCAYNLCKTLQATTIKVMAYYATEFTVIIRGQTTISSSFDLSQTFPSPRTFRNNPDFSYTFSDIHIYSNGQFIVTGNALFQTIKFTMMGEEASCQHGGAIYATFNNQSSNLEIDNCIFVGCKAQNTGGALRLATYVKTDTTLRGIAFRQCEALNLGGAYYCQIYNGAKLTIAGSWSFQDCKTISDSGYGGALYARIIDENSQLIFMESVTFERCSGQIGGGMYLFVQSWANFTIAGQWNFTNCSSSKSG
;
A
#
# COMPACT_ATOMS: atom_id res chain seq x y z
N MET A 1 -1.95 -43.13 -31.32
CA MET A 1 -1.42 -42.35 -30.19
C MET A 1 -2.39 -41.20 -29.95
N ILE A 2 -3.31 -41.41 -29.01
CA ILE A 2 -4.36 -40.44 -28.67
C ILE A 2 -3.70 -39.43 -27.74
N ILE A 3 -3.51 -38.20 -28.22
CA ILE A 3 -3.05 -37.09 -27.40
C ILE A 3 -4.29 -36.52 -26.71
N CYS A 4 -4.54 -36.94 -25.48
CA CYS A 4 -5.48 -36.26 -24.60
C CYS A 4 -4.85 -34.93 -24.18
N LEU A 5 -5.38 -33.83 -24.73
CA LEU A 5 -5.18 -32.49 -24.19
C LEU A 5 -5.92 -32.40 -22.85
N SER A 6 -5.21 -32.62 -21.75
CA SER A 6 -5.74 -32.28 -20.43
C SER A 6 -5.80 -30.76 -20.35
N HIS A 7 -7.00 -30.19 -20.49
CA HIS A 7 -7.28 -28.86 -20.01
C HIS A 7 -6.93 -28.83 -18.52
N GLN A 8 -5.88 -28.10 -18.15
CA GLN A 8 -5.68 -27.67 -16.77
C GLN A 8 -6.82 -26.72 -16.45
N GLN A 9 -7.91 -27.30 -15.97
CA GLN A 9 -8.95 -26.59 -15.25
C GLN A 9 -8.25 -26.02 -14.02
N PHE A 10 -8.02 -24.71 -14.02
CA PHE A 10 -7.59 -24.01 -12.81
C PHE A 10 -8.64 -24.33 -11.75
N ASP A 11 -8.25 -25.12 -10.75
CA ASP A 11 -9.00 -25.25 -9.52
C ASP A 11 -8.89 -23.88 -8.85
N VAL A 12 -9.81 -22.97 -9.17
CA VAL A 12 -9.94 -21.69 -8.49
C VAL A 12 -10.65 -21.99 -7.18
N SER A 13 -9.96 -22.65 -6.24
CA SER A 13 -10.43 -22.65 -4.86
C SER A 13 -10.35 -21.21 -4.38
N GLY A 14 -11.47 -20.70 -3.88
CA GLY A 14 -11.57 -19.35 -3.30
C GLY A 14 -12.85 -18.64 -3.70
N THR A 15 -13.62 -18.19 -2.70
CA THR A 15 -14.81 -17.38 -2.94
C THR A 15 -14.39 -15.95 -3.27
N ASN A 16 -14.84 -15.46 -4.43
CA ASN A 16 -14.74 -14.05 -4.79
C ASN A 16 -15.93 -13.27 -4.21
N TYR A 17 -15.66 -12.08 -3.69
CA TYR A 17 -16.67 -11.15 -3.23
C TYR A 17 -16.66 -9.91 -4.13
N PHE A 18 -17.83 -9.35 -4.41
CA PHE A 18 -17.94 -8.25 -5.38
C PHE A 18 -18.42 -6.98 -4.71
N VAL A 19 -17.73 -5.86 -4.98
CA VAL A 19 -18.13 -4.53 -4.52
C VAL A 19 -18.14 -3.52 -5.67
N GLY A 20 -19.06 -2.55 -5.63
CA GLY A 20 -19.22 -1.49 -6.64
C GLY A 20 -20.36 -0.54 -6.28
N THR A 21 -20.31 0.72 -6.73
CA THR A 21 -21.26 1.76 -6.25
C THR A 21 -22.74 1.51 -6.48
N ASP A 22 -23.10 0.68 -7.44
CA ASP A 22 -24.48 0.31 -7.75
C ASP A 22 -24.97 -0.89 -6.93
N GLY A 23 -24.13 -1.39 -6.01
CA GLY A 23 -24.42 -2.53 -5.16
C GLY A 23 -25.26 -2.21 -3.92
N ASP A 24 -25.52 -3.26 -3.13
CA ASP A 24 -26.31 -3.21 -1.88
C ASP A 24 -25.61 -4.01 -0.77
N ASP A 25 -25.17 -3.30 0.28
CA ASP A 25 -24.44 -3.89 1.42
C ASP A 25 -25.31 -4.80 2.29
N SER A 26 -26.63 -4.83 2.08
CA SER A 26 -27.54 -5.75 2.76
C SER A 26 -27.50 -7.17 2.15
N LYS A 27 -26.81 -7.37 1.02
CA LYS A 27 -26.77 -8.63 0.30
C LYS A 27 -25.50 -9.41 0.61
N ASP A 28 -25.53 -10.70 0.31
CA ASP A 28 -24.33 -11.52 0.35
C ASP A 28 -23.43 -11.18 -0.85
N CYS A 29 -22.28 -10.59 -0.56
CA CYS A 29 -21.32 -10.12 -1.56
C CYS A 29 -20.65 -11.24 -2.35
N ALA A 30 -20.79 -12.51 -1.95
CA ALA A 30 -20.33 -13.65 -2.73
C ALA A 30 -21.20 -13.90 -3.97
N TYR A 31 -22.49 -13.54 -3.88
CA TYR A 31 -23.48 -13.79 -4.93
C TYR A 31 -24.02 -12.50 -5.56
N ASN A 32 -23.83 -11.36 -4.91
CA ASN A 32 -24.36 -10.06 -5.31
C ASN A 32 -23.26 -9.00 -5.31
N LEU A 33 -23.51 -7.90 -6.01
CA LEU A 33 -22.68 -6.72 -5.89
C LEU A 33 -23.03 -5.99 -4.59
N CYS A 34 -22.09 -5.91 -3.65
CA CYS A 34 -22.20 -5.03 -2.50
C CYS A 34 -21.73 -3.62 -2.85
N LYS A 35 -22.10 -2.63 -2.05
CA LYS A 35 -21.82 -1.23 -2.34
C LYS A 35 -20.41 -0.82 -1.89
N THR A 36 -20.07 -1.18 -0.67
CA THR A 36 -18.89 -0.68 0.05
C THR A 36 -18.06 -1.82 0.63
N LEU A 37 -16.85 -1.49 1.07
CA LEU A 37 -16.03 -2.42 1.85
C LEU A 37 -16.55 -2.62 3.28
N GLN A 38 -17.55 -1.84 3.72
CA GLN A 38 -18.18 -1.98 5.03
C GLN A 38 -19.28 -3.07 5.05
N ALA A 39 -19.64 -3.65 3.90
CA ALA A 39 -20.60 -4.73 3.83
C ALA A 39 -20.25 -5.88 4.80
N THR A 40 -21.25 -6.38 5.52
CA THR A 40 -21.06 -7.36 6.59
C THR A 40 -20.33 -8.61 6.10
N THR A 41 -20.70 -9.14 4.93
CA THR A 41 -20.03 -10.31 4.33
C THR A 41 -18.53 -10.07 4.12
N ILE A 42 -18.14 -8.90 3.59
CA ILE A 42 -16.74 -8.56 3.33
C ILE A 42 -15.94 -8.55 4.64
N LYS A 43 -16.46 -7.86 5.66
CA LYS A 43 -15.79 -7.75 6.97
C LYS A 43 -15.65 -9.10 7.68
N VAL A 44 -16.71 -9.91 7.66
CA VAL A 44 -16.72 -11.23 8.31
C VAL A 44 -15.77 -12.18 7.58
N MET A 45 -15.86 -12.25 6.25
CA MET A 45 -15.09 -13.23 5.48
C MET A 45 -13.61 -12.87 5.36
N ALA A 46 -13.23 -11.60 5.46
CA ALA A 46 -11.83 -11.22 5.61
C ALA A 46 -11.18 -11.89 6.84
N TYR A 47 -11.97 -12.10 7.90
CA TYR A 47 -11.53 -12.76 9.13
C TYR A 47 -11.54 -14.28 9.05
N TYR A 48 -12.61 -14.88 8.53
CA TYR A 48 -12.81 -16.33 8.66
C TYR A 48 -12.42 -17.16 7.43
N ALA A 49 -12.39 -16.57 6.23
CA ALA A 49 -12.16 -17.34 5.02
C ALA A 49 -10.69 -17.76 4.90
N THR A 50 -10.42 -19.00 4.48
CA THR A 50 -9.06 -19.45 4.21
C THR A 50 -8.43 -18.68 3.04
N GLU A 51 -9.25 -18.43 2.01
CA GLU A 51 -8.96 -17.61 0.84
C GLU A 51 -9.99 -16.49 0.73
N PHE A 52 -9.54 -15.29 0.39
CA PHE A 52 -10.39 -14.10 0.37
C PHE A 52 -9.95 -13.14 -0.72
N THR A 53 -10.83 -12.92 -1.69
CA THR A 53 -10.61 -12.00 -2.80
C THR A 53 -11.81 -11.09 -2.98
N VAL A 54 -11.57 -9.78 -2.93
CA VAL A 54 -12.55 -8.76 -3.27
C VAL A 54 -12.27 -8.23 -4.66
N ILE A 55 -13.25 -8.39 -5.56
CA ILE A 55 -13.26 -7.82 -6.90
C ILE A 55 -14.04 -6.50 -6.86
N ILE A 56 -13.34 -5.39 -7.10
CA ILE A 56 -13.93 -4.05 -7.13
C ILE A 56 -14.35 -3.75 -8.57
N ARG A 57 -15.65 -3.55 -8.80
CA ARG A 57 -16.22 -3.20 -10.10
C ARG A 57 -16.37 -1.69 -10.22
N GLY A 58 -15.45 -1.06 -10.95
CA GLY A 58 -15.41 0.38 -11.12
C GLY A 58 -14.86 1.08 -9.89
N GLN A 59 -15.73 1.38 -8.92
CA GLN A 59 -15.33 2.09 -7.70
C GLN A 59 -16.09 1.60 -6.47
N THR A 60 -15.48 1.71 -5.30
CA THR A 60 -16.12 1.47 -3.99
C THR A 60 -15.59 2.46 -2.95
N THR A 61 -16.05 2.34 -1.70
CA THR A 61 -15.69 3.26 -0.62
C THR A 61 -15.24 2.51 0.63
N ILE A 62 -14.41 3.18 1.43
CA ILE A 62 -14.04 2.82 2.80
C ILE A 62 -14.20 4.05 3.69
N SER A 63 -14.95 3.93 4.78
CA SER A 63 -15.26 5.03 5.72
C SER A 63 -14.99 4.70 7.19
N SER A 64 -14.31 3.58 7.43
CA SER A 64 -13.84 3.13 8.73
C SER A 64 -12.61 2.25 8.53
N SER A 65 -11.88 1.95 9.61
CA SER A 65 -10.78 0.98 9.54
C SER A 65 -11.26 -0.37 9.00
N PHE A 66 -10.38 -1.03 8.25
CA PHE A 66 -10.53 -2.38 7.75
C PHE A 66 -9.31 -3.20 8.19
N ASP A 67 -9.53 -4.11 9.14
CA ASP A 67 -8.47 -4.88 9.76
C ASP A 67 -8.13 -6.14 8.95
N LEU A 68 -6.88 -6.23 8.50
CA LEU A 68 -6.27 -7.36 7.80
C LEU A 68 -5.21 -7.97 8.71
N SER A 69 -5.64 -8.71 9.72
CA SER A 69 -4.82 -9.20 10.84
C SER A 69 -4.59 -10.71 10.85
N GLN A 70 -5.22 -11.43 9.93
CA GLN A 70 -5.26 -12.88 9.93
C GLN A 70 -3.96 -13.45 9.41
N THR A 71 -3.55 -14.59 9.97
CA THR A 71 -2.26 -15.23 9.70
C THR A 71 -2.37 -16.38 8.70
N PHE A 72 -3.43 -16.44 7.90
CA PHE A 72 -3.54 -17.45 6.84
C PHE A 72 -2.44 -17.22 5.78
N PRO A 73 -1.92 -18.28 5.15
CA PRO A 73 -0.89 -18.15 4.12
C PRO A 73 -1.36 -17.33 2.90
N SER A 74 -2.63 -17.46 2.51
CA SER A 74 -3.20 -16.72 1.39
C SER A 74 -3.51 -15.27 1.78
N PRO A 75 -3.04 -14.27 1.01
CA PRO A 75 -3.27 -12.87 1.32
C PRO A 75 -4.73 -12.49 1.15
N ARG A 76 -5.16 -11.49 1.93
CA ARG A 76 -6.46 -10.84 1.72
C ARG A 76 -6.33 -9.92 0.52
N THR A 77 -6.94 -10.34 -0.58
CA THR A 77 -6.72 -9.74 -1.90
C THR A 77 -7.81 -8.74 -2.23
N PHE A 78 -7.43 -7.53 -2.64
CA PHE A 78 -8.31 -6.50 -3.18
C PHE A 78 -7.81 -6.12 -4.57
N ARG A 79 -8.65 -6.32 -5.58
CA ARG A 79 -8.23 -6.16 -6.98
C ARG A 79 -9.33 -5.62 -7.87
N ASN A 80 -8.91 -5.09 -9.02
CA ASN A 80 -9.81 -4.72 -10.10
C ASN A 80 -10.51 -5.94 -10.73
N ASN A 81 -11.46 -5.66 -11.64
CA ASN A 81 -12.09 -6.70 -12.44
C ASN A 81 -11.03 -7.44 -13.30
N PRO A 82 -10.87 -8.78 -13.14
CA PRO A 82 -9.89 -9.55 -13.91
C PRO A 82 -10.05 -9.45 -15.44
N ASP A 83 -11.27 -9.22 -15.93
CA ASP A 83 -11.54 -9.06 -17.37
C ASP A 83 -10.91 -7.78 -17.95
N PHE A 84 -10.58 -6.82 -17.09
CA PHE A 84 -10.00 -5.52 -17.45
C PHE A 84 -8.68 -5.29 -16.70
N SER A 85 -7.74 -6.23 -16.84
CA SER A 85 -6.50 -6.29 -16.04
C SER A 85 -5.66 -5.00 -16.00
N TYR A 86 -5.76 -4.12 -17.00
CA TYR A 86 -5.02 -2.85 -17.07
C TYR A 86 -5.81 -1.63 -16.57
N THR A 87 -7.08 -1.80 -16.22
CA THR A 87 -7.94 -0.71 -15.75
C THR A 87 -7.96 -0.68 -14.23
N PHE A 88 -7.60 0.45 -13.64
CA PHE A 88 -7.70 0.65 -12.20
C PHE A 88 -9.15 0.59 -11.73
N SER A 89 -9.38 -0.08 -10.61
CA SER A 89 -10.59 0.14 -9.81
C SER A 89 -10.30 1.12 -8.67
N ASP A 90 -11.24 2.01 -8.38
CA ASP A 90 -11.07 3.05 -7.38
C ASP A 90 -11.57 2.60 -6.00
N ILE A 91 -10.77 2.88 -4.96
CA ILE A 91 -11.21 2.87 -3.57
C ILE A 91 -11.17 4.31 -3.06
N HIS A 92 -12.35 4.87 -2.81
CA HIS A 92 -12.49 6.18 -2.20
C HIS A 92 -12.43 6.09 -0.68
N ILE A 93 -11.46 6.78 -0.09
CA ILE A 93 -11.19 6.79 1.34
C ILE A 93 -11.85 8.03 1.96
N TYR A 94 -12.87 7.81 2.78
CA TYR A 94 -13.49 8.85 3.59
C TYR A 94 -12.86 8.91 4.99
N SER A 95 -13.28 9.88 5.81
CA SER A 95 -12.76 10.06 7.17
C SER A 95 -12.74 8.73 7.94
N ASN A 96 -11.60 8.43 8.56
CA ASN A 96 -11.30 7.20 9.31
C ASN A 96 -11.24 5.92 8.46
N GLY A 97 -11.44 6.00 7.15
CA GLY A 97 -11.19 4.89 6.23
C GLY A 97 -9.69 4.59 6.17
N GLN A 98 -9.30 3.36 6.47
CA GLN A 98 -7.89 2.94 6.45
C GLN A 98 -7.80 1.42 6.45
N PHE A 99 -6.86 0.84 5.70
CA PHE A 99 -6.50 -0.56 5.86
C PHE A 99 -5.43 -0.71 6.94
N ILE A 100 -5.72 -1.49 7.98
CA ILE A 100 -4.78 -1.82 9.05
C ILE A 100 -4.25 -3.22 8.77
N VAL A 101 -2.98 -3.33 8.40
CA VAL A 101 -2.37 -4.58 7.93
C VAL A 101 -1.37 -5.10 8.95
N THR A 102 -1.72 -6.21 9.60
CA THR A 102 -0.82 -6.94 10.51
C THR A 102 -0.64 -8.41 10.09
N GLY A 103 -1.50 -8.92 9.20
CA GLY A 103 -1.41 -10.23 8.55
C GLY A 103 -0.92 -10.14 7.09
N ASN A 104 -1.46 -11.00 6.23
CA ASN A 104 -1.14 -11.04 4.79
C ASN A 104 -2.17 -10.28 3.95
N ALA A 105 -1.73 -9.33 3.14
CA ALA A 105 -2.60 -8.54 2.26
C ALA A 105 -1.99 -8.33 0.87
N LEU A 106 -2.86 -8.28 -0.15
CA LEU A 106 -2.50 -7.98 -1.54
C LEU A 106 -3.45 -6.92 -2.10
N PHE A 107 -2.89 -5.82 -2.60
CA PHE A 107 -3.63 -4.83 -3.37
C PHE A 107 -3.11 -4.81 -4.80
N GLN A 108 -3.99 -5.02 -5.78
CA GLN A 108 -3.60 -5.18 -7.18
C GLN A 108 -4.44 -4.31 -8.12
N THR A 109 -3.78 -3.41 -8.87
CA THR A 109 -4.43 -2.53 -9.86
C THR A 109 -5.54 -1.67 -9.23
N ILE A 110 -5.23 -1.05 -8.10
CA ILE A 110 -6.14 -0.19 -7.33
C ILE A 110 -5.66 1.26 -7.32
N LYS A 111 -6.60 2.19 -7.49
CA LYS A 111 -6.40 3.61 -7.24
C LYS A 111 -7.09 4.03 -5.94
N PHE A 112 -6.29 4.35 -4.93
CA PHE A 112 -6.74 4.90 -3.67
C PHE A 112 -6.85 6.42 -3.80
N THR A 113 -8.04 6.97 -3.56
CA THR A 113 -8.25 8.42 -3.56
C THR A 113 -8.85 8.84 -2.24
N MET A 114 -8.17 9.70 -1.50
CA MET A 114 -8.73 10.29 -0.27
C MET A 114 -9.71 11.40 -0.64
N MET A 115 -10.93 11.32 -0.12
CA MET A 115 -12.02 12.26 -0.45
C MET A 115 -12.10 13.44 0.50
N GLY A 116 -11.47 13.35 1.68
CA GLY A 116 -11.44 14.42 2.67
C GLY A 116 -10.28 15.40 2.46
N GLU A 117 -10.47 16.65 2.84
CA GLU A 117 -9.43 17.68 2.77
C GLU A 117 -8.42 17.60 3.92
N GLU A 118 -8.83 17.02 5.05
CA GLU A 118 -8.03 16.90 6.27
C GLU A 118 -7.60 15.46 6.56
N ALA A 119 -6.46 15.31 7.23
CA ALA A 119 -5.96 14.02 7.66
C ALA A 119 -6.79 13.49 8.85
N SER A 120 -7.43 12.33 8.68
CA SER A 120 -8.18 11.66 9.74
C SER A 120 -7.37 10.60 10.51
N CYS A 121 -6.26 10.13 9.95
CA CYS A 121 -5.47 9.01 10.50
C CYS A 121 -4.08 9.48 10.91
N GLN A 122 -3.54 8.92 12.00
CA GLN A 122 -2.20 9.27 12.49
C GLN A 122 -1.08 8.83 11.54
N HIS A 123 -1.21 7.63 10.98
CA HIS A 123 -0.17 6.99 10.18
C HIS A 123 -0.80 6.31 8.98
N GLY A 124 -0.21 6.42 7.79
CA GLY A 124 -0.64 5.62 6.63
C GLY A 124 -2.06 5.94 6.17
N GLY A 125 -2.32 7.13 5.63
CA GLY A 125 -3.69 7.61 5.37
C GLY A 125 -4.58 6.66 4.55
N ALA A 126 -4.00 5.80 3.71
CA ALA A 126 -4.70 4.70 3.07
C ALA A 126 -4.37 3.34 3.71
N ILE A 127 -3.08 3.06 3.92
CA ILE A 127 -2.59 1.77 4.41
C ILE A 127 -1.62 1.97 5.56
N TYR A 128 -1.94 1.39 6.71
CA TYR A 128 -1.08 1.31 7.89
C TYR A 128 -0.69 -0.14 8.15
N ALA A 129 0.56 -0.49 7.82
CA ALA A 129 1.10 -1.83 7.95
C ALA A 129 2.17 -1.94 9.05
N THR A 130 2.04 -2.95 9.91
CA THR A 130 3.03 -3.29 10.95
C THR A 130 3.22 -4.79 11.08
N PHE A 131 4.45 -5.27 10.92
CA PHE A 131 4.78 -6.70 11.02
C PHE A 131 5.60 -7.02 12.26
N ASN A 132 4.99 -7.82 13.14
CA ASN A 132 5.60 -8.42 14.32
C ASN A 132 5.66 -9.95 14.22
N ASN A 133 5.18 -10.52 13.11
CA ASN A 133 5.22 -11.94 12.81
C ASN A 133 5.92 -12.16 11.46
N GLN A 134 6.81 -13.14 11.38
CA GLN A 134 7.58 -13.45 10.18
C GLN A 134 6.71 -13.95 9.02
N SER A 135 5.50 -14.45 9.31
CA SER A 135 4.55 -14.90 8.29
C SER A 135 3.65 -13.80 7.74
N SER A 136 3.80 -12.54 8.19
CA SER A 136 3.03 -11.40 7.69
C SER A 136 3.71 -10.75 6.49
N ASN A 137 2.92 -10.33 5.51
CA ASN A 137 3.41 -9.69 4.30
C ASN A 137 2.41 -8.70 3.71
N LEU A 138 2.92 -7.69 3.01
CA LEU A 138 2.12 -6.75 2.24
C LEU A 138 2.64 -6.79 0.81
N GLU A 139 1.77 -7.19 -0.11
CA GLU A 139 2.02 -7.07 -1.52
C GLU A 139 1.18 -5.93 -2.09
N ILE A 140 1.83 -5.07 -2.86
CA ILE A 140 1.16 -4.04 -3.66
C ILE A 140 1.69 -4.20 -5.08
N ASP A 141 0.78 -4.34 -6.03
CA ASP A 141 1.10 -4.52 -7.43
C ASP A 141 0.30 -3.52 -8.27
N ASN A 142 1.02 -2.60 -8.90
CA ASN A 142 0.46 -1.59 -9.80
C ASN A 142 -0.65 -0.77 -9.13
N CYS A 143 -0.32 0.09 -8.17
CA CYS A 143 -1.31 0.90 -7.45
C CYS A 143 -1.00 2.39 -7.48
N ILE A 144 -2.04 3.22 -7.34
CA ILE A 144 -1.92 4.68 -7.31
C ILE A 144 -2.55 5.20 -6.02
N PHE A 145 -1.85 6.08 -5.31
CA PHE A 145 -2.37 6.81 -4.16
C PHE A 145 -2.48 8.28 -4.51
N VAL A 146 -3.67 8.86 -4.35
CA VAL A 146 -3.99 10.24 -4.72
C VAL A 146 -4.55 10.99 -3.53
N GLY A 147 -3.92 12.11 -3.18
CA GLY A 147 -4.42 13.04 -2.17
C GLY A 147 -4.39 12.48 -0.74
N CYS A 148 -3.74 11.34 -0.48
CA CYS A 148 -3.79 10.70 0.82
C CYS A 148 -3.01 11.49 1.87
N LYS A 149 -3.59 11.66 3.06
CA LYS A 149 -3.03 12.46 4.14
C LYS A 149 -2.91 11.71 5.47
N ALA A 150 -1.88 12.02 6.25
CA ALA A 150 -1.69 11.50 7.61
C ALA A 150 -1.27 12.60 8.60
N GLN A 151 -1.78 12.53 9.84
CA GLN A 151 -1.49 13.50 10.90
C GLN A 151 -0.05 13.39 11.43
N ASN A 152 0.69 12.33 11.07
CA ASN A 152 2.07 12.16 11.51
C ASN A 152 2.99 11.59 10.42
N THR A 153 2.77 10.36 9.95
CA THR A 153 3.73 9.70 9.05
C THR A 153 3.07 8.94 7.89
N GLY A 154 3.70 8.99 6.71
CA GLY A 154 3.27 8.24 5.52
C GLY A 154 1.86 8.63 5.08
N GLY A 155 1.71 9.75 4.37
CA GLY A 155 0.40 10.28 3.99
C GLY A 155 -0.50 9.26 3.28
N ALA A 156 0.09 8.39 2.47
CA ALA A 156 -0.60 7.26 1.84
C ALA A 156 -0.30 5.94 2.55
N LEU A 157 0.98 5.59 2.64
CA LEU A 157 1.44 4.28 3.07
C LEU A 157 2.44 4.42 4.22
N ARG A 158 2.21 3.67 5.29
CA ARG A 158 3.18 3.47 6.37
C ARG A 158 3.42 1.98 6.52
N LEU A 159 4.67 1.54 6.33
CA LEU A 159 5.08 0.15 6.56
C LEU A 159 6.19 0.10 7.62
N ALA A 160 6.02 -0.69 8.68
CA ALA A 160 7.15 -1.05 9.54
C ALA A 160 7.21 -2.55 9.76
N THR A 161 8.40 -3.11 9.64
CA THR A 161 8.67 -4.51 9.95
C THR A 161 9.73 -4.60 11.03
N TYR A 162 9.40 -5.31 12.12
CA TYR A 162 10.26 -5.52 13.28
C TYR A 162 10.78 -6.96 13.36
N VAL A 163 10.57 -7.74 12.30
CA VAL A 163 10.94 -9.16 12.21
C VAL A 163 11.43 -9.45 10.80
N LYS A 164 12.17 -10.54 10.63
CA LYS A 164 12.76 -10.94 9.35
C LYS A 164 11.70 -11.35 8.32
N THR A 165 11.11 -10.37 7.64
CA THR A 165 10.21 -10.54 6.49
C THR A 165 10.96 -10.37 5.16
N ASP A 166 10.46 -10.96 4.08
CA ASP A 166 10.88 -10.64 2.70
C ASP A 166 9.65 -10.10 1.95
N THR A 167 9.54 -8.78 1.93
CA THR A 167 8.38 -8.06 1.38
C THR A 167 8.73 -7.50 0.01
N THR A 168 7.83 -7.68 -0.97
CA THR A 168 8.01 -7.12 -2.31
C THR A 168 6.84 -6.24 -2.72
N LEU A 169 7.14 -5.01 -3.13
CA LEU A 169 6.17 -4.05 -3.66
C LEU A 169 6.52 -3.70 -5.11
N ARG A 170 5.52 -3.46 -5.96
CA ARG A 170 5.68 -3.28 -7.41
C ARG A 170 4.80 -2.14 -7.92
N GLY A 171 5.40 -1.26 -8.73
CA GLY A 171 4.66 -0.27 -9.53
C GLY A 171 3.75 0.64 -8.70
N ILE A 172 4.29 1.51 -7.87
CA ILE A 172 3.47 2.43 -7.06
C ILE A 172 3.68 3.88 -7.50
N ALA A 173 2.57 4.59 -7.71
CA ALA A 173 2.57 6.03 -7.91
C ALA A 173 1.88 6.75 -6.74
N PHE A 174 2.54 7.78 -6.21
CA PHE A 174 1.99 8.67 -5.19
C PHE A 174 1.83 10.06 -5.77
N ARG A 175 0.63 10.64 -5.61
CA ARG A 175 0.29 11.97 -6.14
C ARG A 175 -0.36 12.80 -5.06
N GLN A 176 0.18 14.00 -4.81
CA GLN A 176 -0.42 14.97 -3.90
C GLN A 176 -0.62 14.43 -2.46
N CYS A 177 0.27 13.53 -2.02
CA CYS A 177 0.18 12.95 -0.68
C CYS A 177 0.90 13.84 0.35
N GLU A 178 0.33 13.91 1.56
CA GLU A 178 0.80 14.82 2.60
C GLU A 178 0.91 14.10 3.96
N ALA A 179 1.99 14.35 4.70
CA ALA A 179 2.10 13.96 6.10
C ALA A 179 2.60 15.11 6.95
N LEU A 180 2.24 15.15 8.23
CA LEU A 180 2.75 16.21 9.11
C LEU A 180 4.28 16.14 9.22
N ASN A 181 4.83 15.00 9.66
CA ASN A 181 6.22 14.93 10.09
C ASN A 181 7.12 14.11 9.17
N LEU A 182 6.79 12.85 8.85
CA LEU A 182 7.77 11.94 8.22
C LEU A 182 7.19 11.24 6.99
N GLY A 183 7.81 11.44 5.83
CA GLY A 183 7.40 10.78 4.58
C GLY A 183 6.03 11.25 4.12
N GLY A 184 5.97 12.32 3.33
CA GLY A 184 4.69 12.90 2.89
C GLY A 184 3.77 11.90 2.20
N ALA A 185 4.34 10.94 1.46
CA ALA A 185 3.60 9.85 0.84
C ALA A 185 3.86 8.50 1.52
N TYR A 186 5.13 8.15 1.66
CA TYR A 186 5.56 6.84 2.11
C TYR A 186 6.53 6.94 3.28
N TYR A 187 6.24 6.19 4.32
CA TYR A 187 7.10 6.01 5.47
C TYR A 187 7.43 4.52 5.64
N CYS A 188 8.72 4.19 5.73
CA CYS A 188 9.14 2.82 6.04
C CYS A 188 10.16 2.70 7.17
N GLN A 189 10.00 1.65 7.99
CA GLN A 189 11.03 1.17 8.90
C GLN A 189 11.30 -0.32 8.73
N ILE A 190 12.58 -0.67 8.70
CA ILE A 190 13.04 -2.02 8.40
C ILE A 190 14.09 -2.38 9.46
N TYR A 191 13.79 -3.40 10.26
CA TYR A 191 14.62 -3.85 11.39
C TYR A 191 14.90 -5.35 11.33
N ASN A 192 15.80 -5.83 12.20
CA ASN A 192 15.98 -7.25 12.51
C ASN A 192 16.18 -8.17 11.28
N GLY A 193 16.98 -7.72 10.30
CA GLY A 193 17.31 -8.51 9.12
C GLY A 193 16.19 -8.58 8.08
N ALA A 194 15.13 -7.77 8.21
CA ALA A 194 14.05 -7.72 7.25
C ALA A 194 14.50 -7.13 5.92
N LYS A 195 13.87 -7.60 4.84
CA LYS A 195 14.17 -7.17 3.47
C LYS A 195 12.91 -6.62 2.82
N LEU A 196 12.99 -5.39 2.36
CA LEU A 196 11.98 -4.75 1.53
C LEU A 196 12.53 -4.53 0.13
N THR A 197 11.94 -5.19 -0.85
CA THR A 197 12.28 -5.06 -2.27
C THR A 197 11.21 -4.27 -3.00
N ILE A 198 11.62 -3.19 -3.65
CA ILE A 198 10.80 -2.42 -4.58
C ILE A 198 11.16 -2.88 -5.99
N ALA A 199 10.37 -3.82 -6.51
CA ALA A 199 10.69 -4.58 -7.72
C ALA A 199 10.11 -3.98 -9.01
N GLY A 200 9.45 -2.82 -8.94
CA GLY A 200 8.94 -2.09 -10.10
C GLY A 200 9.14 -0.59 -9.94
N SER A 201 9.02 0.14 -11.03
CA SER A 201 9.24 1.58 -11.04
C SER A 201 8.26 2.35 -10.15
N TRP A 202 8.76 3.36 -9.43
CA TRP A 202 7.98 4.17 -8.50
C TRP A 202 8.01 5.65 -8.89
N SER A 203 6.93 6.36 -8.57
CA SER A 203 6.84 7.82 -8.77
C SER A 203 6.21 8.52 -7.58
N PHE A 204 6.78 9.66 -7.24
CA PHE A 204 6.28 10.60 -6.24
C PHE A 204 6.11 11.94 -6.91
N GLN A 205 4.88 12.44 -6.95
CA GLN A 205 4.55 13.70 -7.57
C GLN A 205 3.79 14.59 -6.58
N ASP A 206 4.24 15.83 -6.41
CA ASP A 206 3.60 16.83 -5.53
C ASP A 206 3.41 16.34 -4.08
N CYS A 207 4.29 15.47 -3.59
CA CYS A 207 4.22 14.92 -2.23
C CYS A 207 4.99 15.81 -1.25
N LYS A 208 4.46 16.03 -0.04
CA LYS A 208 5.13 16.91 0.93
C LYS A 208 4.97 16.53 2.40
N THR A 209 5.97 16.90 3.19
CA THR A 209 5.80 17.06 4.64
C THR A 209 5.50 18.53 4.95
N ILE A 210 4.59 18.78 5.88
CA ILE A 210 4.09 20.15 6.16
C ILE A 210 4.66 20.77 7.46
N SER A 211 5.25 19.96 8.35
CA SER A 211 5.84 20.43 9.61
C SER A 211 7.17 21.16 9.39
N ASP A 212 7.43 22.18 10.21
CA ASP A 212 8.74 22.84 10.38
C ASP A 212 9.76 21.95 11.12
N SER A 213 9.46 20.66 11.29
CA SER A 213 10.40 19.60 11.68
C SER A 213 10.29 18.39 10.76
N GLY A 214 9.74 18.56 9.55
CA GLY A 214 9.40 17.48 8.63
C GLY A 214 10.58 16.88 7.87
N TYR A 215 10.63 15.55 7.75
CA TYR A 215 11.68 14.81 7.05
C TYR A 215 11.12 13.98 5.90
N GLY A 216 11.80 14.04 4.74
CA GLY A 216 11.47 13.23 3.57
C GLY A 216 10.14 13.66 2.96
N GLY A 217 10.17 14.71 2.15
CA GLY A 217 8.95 15.33 1.60
C GLY A 217 8.03 14.31 0.92
N ALA A 218 8.56 13.29 0.24
CA ALA A 218 7.77 12.16 -0.22
C ALA A 218 8.07 10.86 0.53
N LEU A 219 9.34 10.51 0.68
CA LEU A 219 9.80 9.24 1.25
C LEU A 219 10.62 9.45 2.52
N TYR A 220 10.24 8.80 3.61
CA TYR A 220 11.10 8.62 4.78
C TYR A 220 11.43 7.14 4.98
N ALA A 221 12.71 6.78 5.01
CA ALA A 221 13.17 5.41 5.20
C ALA A 221 14.15 5.30 6.37
N ARG A 222 13.86 4.38 7.31
CA ARG A 222 14.75 4.03 8.43
C ARG A 222 15.10 2.54 8.39
N ILE A 223 16.37 2.22 8.23
CA ILE A 223 16.86 0.84 8.07
C ILE A 223 17.92 0.59 9.14
N ILE A 224 17.67 -0.34 10.03
CA ILE A 224 18.50 -0.58 11.21
C ILE A 224 18.69 -2.08 11.40
N ASP A 225 19.81 -2.46 12.00
CA ASP A 225 20.26 -3.83 12.28
C ASP A 225 20.89 -4.57 11.10
N GLU A 226 21.73 -5.53 11.46
CA GLU A 226 22.50 -6.31 10.50
C GLU A 226 21.57 -7.05 9.54
N ASN A 227 21.93 -7.07 8.25
CA ASN A 227 21.19 -7.71 7.17
C ASN A 227 19.83 -7.08 6.82
N SER A 228 19.39 -6.03 7.53
CA SER A 228 18.19 -5.28 7.16
C SER A 228 18.41 -4.53 5.84
N GLN A 229 17.47 -4.61 4.92
CA GLN A 229 17.67 -4.20 3.53
C GLN A 229 16.47 -3.45 2.96
N LEU A 230 16.73 -2.33 2.29
CA LEU A 230 15.82 -1.67 1.37
C LEU A 230 16.45 -1.64 -0.02
N ILE A 231 15.79 -2.24 -0.99
CA ILE A 231 16.32 -2.43 -2.34
C ILE A 231 15.34 -1.85 -3.36
N PHE A 232 15.79 -0.92 -4.19
CA PHE A 232 15.03 -0.44 -5.35
C PHE A 232 15.64 -1.00 -6.63
N MET A 233 14.89 -1.87 -7.30
CA MET A 233 15.35 -2.59 -8.48
C MET A 233 15.27 -1.77 -9.76
N GLU A 234 14.27 -0.88 -9.85
CA GLU A 234 13.98 -0.09 -11.05
C GLU A 234 14.04 1.42 -10.80
N SER A 235 13.54 2.19 -11.75
CA SER A 235 13.56 3.65 -11.71
C SER A 235 12.67 4.21 -10.60
N VAL A 236 13.14 5.28 -9.97
CA VAL A 236 12.35 6.05 -9.00
C VAL A 236 12.39 7.52 -9.37
N THR A 237 11.22 8.14 -9.42
CA THR A 237 11.09 9.56 -9.78
C THR A 237 10.47 10.34 -8.63
N PHE A 238 11.07 11.48 -8.31
CA PHE A 238 10.54 12.48 -7.39
C PHE A 238 10.36 13.78 -8.16
N GLU A 239 9.13 14.27 -8.24
CA GLU A 239 8.77 15.47 -8.97
C GLU A 239 8.00 16.42 -8.05
N ARG A 240 8.46 17.68 -7.93
CA ARG A 240 7.82 18.72 -7.13
C ARG A 240 7.53 18.30 -5.68
N CYS A 241 8.40 17.47 -5.12
CA CYS A 241 8.27 17.04 -3.73
C CYS A 241 8.94 18.07 -2.80
N SER A 242 8.34 18.32 -1.63
CA SER A 242 8.87 19.31 -0.69
C SER A 242 8.83 18.84 0.75
N GLY A 243 9.85 19.15 1.53
CA GLY A 243 9.87 18.90 2.97
C GLY A 243 10.90 19.79 3.63
N GLN A 244 10.90 19.91 4.96
CA GLN A 244 11.88 20.78 5.60
C GLN A 244 13.31 20.23 5.47
N ILE A 245 13.48 18.93 5.69
CA ILE A 245 14.72 18.18 5.48
C ILE A 245 14.45 17.05 4.49
N GLY A 246 15.25 16.96 3.42
CA GLY A 246 15.07 15.94 2.39
C GLY A 246 13.83 16.19 1.53
N GLY A 247 13.91 17.12 0.57
CA GLY A 247 12.75 17.58 -0.21
C GLY A 247 11.99 16.45 -0.92
N GLY A 248 12.71 15.49 -1.51
CA GLY A 248 12.11 14.26 -2.05
C GLY A 248 12.15 13.11 -1.05
N MET A 249 13.30 12.89 -0.41
CA MET A 249 13.54 11.71 0.42
C MET A 249 14.41 12.05 1.62
N TYR A 250 14.18 11.34 2.73
CA TYR A 250 15.12 11.23 3.84
C TYR A 250 15.42 9.75 4.11
N LEU A 251 16.71 9.43 4.24
CA LEU A 251 17.21 8.08 4.43
C LEU A 251 18.10 8.01 5.68
N PHE A 252 17.82 7.04 6.54
CA PHE A 252 18.59 6.77 7.75
C PHE A 252 18.97 5.27 7.80
N VAL A 253 20.26 4.97 7.64
CA VAL A 253 20.80 3.59 7.62
C VAL A 253 21.84 3.44 8.72
N GLN A 254 21.69 2.45 9.59
CA GLN A 254 22.59 2.20 10.72
C GLN A 254 22.82 0.70 10.97
N SER A 255 23.82 0.39 11.80
CA SER A 255 24.07 -0.95 12.34
C SER A 255 24.21 -2.05 11.26
N TRP A 256 25.02 -1.79 10.24
CA TRP A 256 25.28 -2.71 9.12
C TRP A 256 24.04 -3.08 8.28
N ALA A 257 22.99 -2.27 8.35
CA ALA A 257 21.89 -2.29 7.40
C ALA A 257 22.34 -1.78 6.02
N ASN A 258 21.60 -2.17 4.97
CA ASN A 258 21.90 -1.83 3.59
C ASN A 258 20.75 -1.13 2.88
N PHE A 259 21.12 -0.14 2.06
CA PHE A 259 20.24 0.51 1.10
C PHE A 259 20.84 0.37 -0.29
N THR A 260 20.08 -0.17 -1.23
CA THR A 260 20.55 -0.49 -2.58
C THR A 260 19.66 0.18 -3.62
N ILE A 261 20.30 0.88 -4.56
CA ILE A 261 19.68 1.43 -5.77
C ILE A 261 20.29 0.70 -6.97
N ALA A 262 19.47 -0.03 -7.71
CA ALA A 262 19.88 -0.68 -8.96
C ALA A 262 19.40 0.06 -10.22
N GLY A 263 18.27 0.78 -10.13
CA GLY A 263 17.73 1.59 -11.22
C GLY A 263 18.11 3.06 -11.18
N GLN A 264 17.66 3.83 -12.17
CA GLN A 264 17.90 5.28 -12.24
C GLN A 264 16.98 6.07 -11.32
N TRP A 265 17.54 7.00 -10.56
CA TRP A 265 16.77 7.90 -9.69
C TRP A 265 16.81 9.32 -10.22
N ASN A 266 15.64 9.97 -10.30
CA ASN A 266 15.52 11.35 -10.78
C ASN A 266 14.78 12.21 -9.75
N PHE A 267 15.33 13.39 -9.47
CA PHE A 267 14.73 14.41 -8.61
C PHE A 267 14.57 15.69 -9.42
N THR A 268 13.32 16.07 -9.69
CA THR A 268 12.98 17.25 -10.51
C THR A 268 12.16 18.23 -9.67
N ASN A 269 12.62 19.47 -9.56
CA ASN A 269 11.96 20.55 -8.82
C ASN A 269 11.61 20.17 -7.37
N CYS A 270 12.41 19.32 -6.73
CA CYS A 270 12.25 19.02 -5.30
C CYS A 270 12.92 20.11 -4.45
N SER A 271 12.30 20.50 -3.35
CA SER A 271 12.79 21.61 -2.53
C SER A 271 12.82 21.28 -1.04
N SER A 272 13.83 21.78 -0.34
CA SER A 272 13.87 21.76 1.12
C SER A 272 14.19 23.13 1.70
N SER A 273 13.64 23.40 2.88
CA SER A 273 13.83 24.71 3.55
C SER A 273 15.01 24.74 4.52
N LYS A 274 15.55 23.58 4.91
CA LYS A 274 16.70 23.49 5.84
C LYS A 274 17.86 22.65 5.32
N SER A 275 17.61 21.45 4.80
CA SER A 275 18.66 20.58 4.25
C SER A 275 18.11 19.72 3.13
N GLY A 276 18.87 19.60 2.04
CA GLY A 276 18.59 18.69 0.92
C GLY A 276 18.70 17.22 1.31
#